data_AF-A0A2J8TYW9-F1
#
_entry.id   AF-A0A2J8TYW9-F1
#
_cell.length_a   1.000
_cell.length_b   1.000
_cell.length_c   1.000
_cell.angle_alpha   90.00
_cell.angle_beta   90.00
_cell.angle_gamma   90.00
#
_symmetry.space_group_name_H-M   'P 1'
#
loop_
_entity.id
_entity.type
_entity.pdbx_description
1 polymer ?
#
loop_
_entity_poly.entity_id
_entity_poly.type
_entity_poly.pdbx_seq_one_letter_code
_entity_poly.pdbx_strand_id
1 'polypeptide(L)'
;MGLKAAQKTLFPLRSIDDVVRLFAAELGREEPDLVLLSLVLGFVEHFLAVNRVIPTNVPELTFQPSPAPDPPGGLTYFPVADLSIIAALYARFTAQIRGAVDLSLYPREGGVSSRELVKKVSDVIWNSLSRSYFKDRAHIQSLFSFITGTKLDSSGVAFAVVGACQALGLRDVHLALSEDHAWVVFGPNGEQTAEVTWHGKGNEDRRGQTVNAGVAERSWLYLKGSYMRCDRKMEVAFMVCAINPSIDLHTDSLELLQLQQKLLWLLYDLGHLERYPMALG
;
A
#
# COMPACT_ATOMS: atom_id res chain seq x y z
N MET A 1 8.65 17.59 -8.12
CA MET A 1 7.83 16.37 -8.24
C MET A 1 7.33 15.99 -6.84
N GLY A 2 6.04 16.13 -6.62
CA GLY A 2 5.34 15.91 -5.34
C GLY A 2 3.84 15.90 -5.64
N LEU A 3 2.99 15.90 -4.61
CA LEU A 3 1.53 15.96 -4.80
C LEU A 3 1.17 17.09 -5.77
N LYS A 4 0.47 16.75 -6.86
CA LYS A 4 0.00 17.68 -7.88
C LYS A 4 -1.13 18.53 -7.30
N ALA A 5 -1.32 19.75 -7.83
CA ALA A 5 -2.37 20.66 -7.33
C ALA A 5 -3.75 20.00 -7.30
N ALA A 6 -4.12 19.26 -8.35
CA ALA A 6 -5.38 18.52 -8.45
C ALA A 6 -5.58 17.44 -7.37
N GLN A 7 -4.50 16.87 -6.81
CA GLN A 7 -4.58 15.88 -5.73
C GLN A 7 -4.87 16.56 -4.38
N LYS A 8 -4.47 17.83 -4.24
CA LYS A 8 -4.57 18.60 -3.00
C LYS A 8 -5.94 19.23 -2.78
N THR A 9 -6.72 19.44 -3.85
CA THR A 9 -8.01 20.16 -3.78
C THR A 9 -9.10 19.42 -3.01
N LEU A 10 -8.96 18.11 -2.82
CA LEU A 10 -9.91 17.29 -2.07
C LEU A 10 -9.67 17.35 -0.55
N PHE A 11 -8.51 17.87 -0.12
CA PHE A 11 -8.18 17.96 1.28
C PHE A 11 -8.80 19.20 1.94
N PRO A 12 -9.12 19.13 3.24
CA PRO A 12 -8.95 17.96 4.11
C PRO A 12 -10.04 16.90 3.87
N LEU A 13 -9.68 15.61 4.04
CA LEU A 13 -10.64 14.51 3.95
C LEU A 13 -11.35 14.38 5.29
N ARG A 14 -12.66 14.57 5.30
CA ARG A 14 -13.45 14.72 6.53
C ARG A 14 -14.39 13.56 6.77
N SER A 15 -14.52 12.65 5.81
CA SER A 15 -15.44 11.54 5.83
C SER A 15 -14.94 10.38 4.97
N ILE A 16 -15.58 9.22 5.13
CA ILE A 16 -15.41 8.04 4.25
C ILE A 16 -15.62 8.43 2.78
N ASP A 17 -16.66 9.21 2.48
CA ASP A 17 -16.96 9.60 1.11
C ASP A 17 -15.88 10.52 0.51
N ASP A 18 -15.22 11.35 1.31
CA ASP A 18 -14.08 12.15 0.83
C ASP A 18 -12.89 11.26 0.47
N VAL A 19 -12.62 10.20 1.24
CA VAL A 19 -11.60 9.20 0.90
C VAL A 19 -11.98 8.49 -0.40
N VAL A 20 -13.24 8.04 -0.54
CA VAL A 20 -13.73 7.42 -1.79
C VAL A 20 -13.58 8.37 -2.99
N ARG A 21 -13.89 9.66 -2.82
CA ARG A 21 -13.68 10.68 -3.88
C ARG A 21 -12.20 10.85 -4.24
N LEU A 22 -11.28 10.79 -3.26
CA LEU A 22 -9.85 10.81 -3.53
C LEU A 22 -9.43 9.59 -4.36
N PHE A 23 -9.88 8.39 -3.97
CA PHE A 23 -9.61 7.17 -4.73
C PHE A 23 -10.17 7.23 -6.15
N ALA A 24 -11.41 7.69 -6.33
CA ALA A 24 -12.01 7.87 -7.65
C ALA A 24 -11.21 8.87 -8.51
N ALA A 25 -10.77 9.98 -7.91
CA ALA A 25 -9.97 10.99 -8.60
C ALA A 25 -8.60 10.43 -9.04
N GLU A 26 -7.94 9.61 -8.21
CA GLU A 26 -6.66 8.96 -8.53
C GLU A 26 -6.82 7.85 -9.57
N LEU A 27 -7.86 7.03 -9.47
CA LEU A 27 -8.15 5.96 -10.44
C LEU A 27 -8.48 6.53 -11.83
N GLY A 28 -9.03 7.74 -11.91
CA GLY A 28 -9.23 8.48 -13.17
C GLY A 28 -7.95 9.01 -13.83
N ARG A 29 -6.78 8.87 -13.19
CA ARG A 29 -5.48 9.32 -13.73
C ARG A 29 -4.78 8.20 -14.49
N GLU A 30 -3.81 8.59 -15.32
CA GLU A 30 -2.89 7.66 -16.02
C GLU A 30 -2.29 6.65 -15.02
N GLU A 31 -1.63 7.16 -13.98
CA GLU A 31 -1.16 6.37 -12.85
C GLU A 31 -1.76 6.94 -11.55
N PRO A 32 -2.53 6.15 -10.77
CA PRO A 32 -2.91 6.51 -9.41
C PRO A 32 -1.66 6.56 -8.53
N ASP A 33 -1.58 7.54 -7.64
CA ASP A 33 -0.46 7.70 -6.73
C ASP A 33 -0.56 6.71 -5.56
N LEU A 34 0.19 5.61 -5.63
CA LEU A 34 0.14 4.54 -4.64
C LEU A 34 0.62 5.00 -3.26
N VAL A 35 1.58 5.94 -3.25
CA VAL A 35 2.15 6.46 -2.01
C VAL A 35 1.11 7.30 -1.27
N LEU A 36 0.45 8.22 -1.99
CA LEU A 36 -0.62 9.03 -1.42
C LEU A 36 -1.75 8.16 -0.84
N LEU A 37 -2.26 7.23 -1.64
CA LEU A 37 -3.41 6.41 -1.27
C LEU A 37 -3.10 5.51 -0.06
N SER A 38 -1.93 4.88 -0.03
CA SER A 38 -1.52 4.04 1.11
C SER A 38 -1.29 4.83 2.39
N LEU A 39 -0.75 6.06 2.30
CA LEU A 39 -0.60 6.94 3.45
C LEU A 39 -1.95 7.39 4.01
N VAL A 40 -2.91 7.68 3.15
CA VAL A 40 -4.28 8.04 3.56
C VAL A 40 -4.97 6.85 4.23
N LEU A 41 -4.95 5.66 3.63
CA LEU A 41 -5.55 4.46 4.23
C LEU A 41 -4.91 4.12 5.58
N GLY A 42 -3.58 4.13 5.65
CA GLY A 42 -2.89 3.84 6.89
C GLY A 42 -3.13 4.88 7.98
N PHE A 43 -3.30 6.16 7.62
CA PHE A 43 -3.68 7.21 8.56
C PHE A 43 -5.08 6.97 9.13
N VAL A 44 -6.09 6.74 8.28
CA VAL A 44 -7.46 6.53 8.78
C VAL A 44 -7.58 5.22 9.55
N GLU A 45 -6.92 4.14 9.11
CA GLU A 45 -6.89 2.86 9.83
C GLU A 45 -6.23 3.00 11.21
N HIS A 46 -5.15 3.77 11.32
CA HIS A 46 -4.51 4.01 12.61
C HIS A 46 -5.48 4.61 13.62
N PHE A 47 -6.25 5.63 13.24
CA PHE A 47 -7.15 6.31 14.17
C PHE A 47 -8.52 5.65 14.33
N LEU A 48 -8.87 4.69 13.47
CA LEU A 48 -10.13 3.94 13.55
C LEU A 48 -9.98 2.54 14.16
N ALA A 49 -8.79 1.93 14.08
CA ALA A 49 -8.52 0.58 14.62
C ALA A 49 -7.41 0.55 15.69
N VAL A 50 -6.29 1.27 15.50
CA VAL A 50 -5.12 1.17 16.39
C VAL A 50 -5.26 2.05 17.64
N ASN A 51 -5.62 3.32 17.46
CA ASN A 51 -5.75 4.29 18.53
C ASN A 51 -6.96 5.20 18.30
N ARG A 52 -8.11 4.78 18.85
CA ARG A 52 -9.38 5.50 18.75
C ARG A 52 -9.54 6.63 19.79
N VAL A 53 -8.52 6.89 20.60
CA VAL A 53 -8.57 7.97 21.58
C VAL A 53 -8.42 9.30 20.85
N ILE A 54 -9.42 10.18 20.98
CA ILE A 54 -9.37 11.54 20.42
C ILE A 54 -8.32 12.34 21.23
N PRO A 55 -7.17 12.71 20.65
CA PRO A 55 -6.16 13.46 21.36
C PRO A 55 -6.65 14.89 21.58
N THR A 56 -6.81 15.31 22.84
CA THR A 56 -7.22 16.68 23.18
C THR A 56 -6.07 17.69 23.10
N ASN A 57 -4.83 17.20 23.00
CA ASN A 57 -3.61 18.00 23.16
C ASN A 57 -2.76 18.09 21.88
N VAL A 58 -3.28 17.62 20.73
CA VAL A 58 -2.59 17.69 19.43
C VAL A 58 -3.43 18.55 18.50
N PRO A 59 -3.16 19.87 18.40
CA PRO A 59 -4.00 20.81 17.65
C PRO A 59 -4.13 20.47 16.17
N GLU A 60 -3.14 19.79 15.58
CA GLU A 60 -3.18 19.41 14.17
C GLU A 60 -4.10 18.21 13.87
N LEU A 61 -4.49 17.41 14.87
CA LEU A 61 -5.37 16.26 14.67
C LEU A 61 -6.82 16.65 14.98
N THR A 62 -7.63 16.75 13.94
CA THR A 62 -9.06 17.07 14.07
C THR A 62 -9.92 15.82 13.81
N PHE A 63 -11.04 15.73 14.52
CA PHE A 63 -12.00 14.63 14.39
C PHE A 63 -13.38 15.22 14.10
N GLN A 64 -14.06 14.71 13.08
CA GLN A 64 -15.41 15.16 12.75
C GLN A 64 -16.45 14.16 13.25
N PRO A 65 -17.52 14.62 13.92
CA PRO A 65 -18.65 13.78 14.26
C PRO A 65 -19.30 13.27 12.96
N SER A 66 -19.60 11.98 12.94
CA SER A 66 -20.33 11.32 11.88
C SER A 66 -21.47 10.50 12.50
N PRO A 67 -22.62 10.36 11.82
CA PRO A 67 -23.60 9.36 12.20
C PRO A 67 -22.94 7.98 12.21
N ALA A 68 -23.18 7.19 13.26
CA ALA A 68 -22.72 5.80 13.29
C ALA A 68 -23.33 5.01 12.12
N PRO A 69 -22.56 4.12 11.47
CA PRO A 69 -23.13 3.02 10.72
C PRO A 69 -23.93 2.16 11.70
N ASP A 70 -25.14 1.73 11.30
CA ASP A 70 -26.19 1.09 12.11
C ASP A 70 -25.76 0.30 13.39
N PRO A 71 -26.55 0.35 14.49
CA PRO A 71 -27.90 0.90 14.56
C PRO A 71 -27.92 2.45 14.57
N PRO A 72 -28.96 3.07 14.01
CA PRO A 72 -29.07 4.52 13.97
C PRO A 72 -29.23 5.06 15.39
N GLY A 73 -28.26 5.86 15.85
CA GLY A 73 -28.31 6.50 17.18
C GLY A 73 -26.95 6.78 17.83
N GLY A 74 -25.86 6.21 17.31
CA GLY A 74 -24.50 6.49 17.79
C GLY A 74 -23.84 7.69 17.10
N LEU A 75 -22.95 8.38 17.82
CA LEU A 75 -21.98 9.32 17.24
C LEU A 75 -20.65 8.59 17.06
N THR A 76 -20.16 8.51 15.84
CA THR A 76 -18.78 8.10 15.55
C THR A 76 -17.95 9.32 15.18
N TYR A 77 -16.64 9.16 15.15
CA TYR A 77 -15.71 10.22 14.80
C TYR A 77 -14.82 9.77 13.65
N PHE A 78 -14.77 10.57 12.59
CA PHE A 78 -13.86 10.35 11.48
C PHE A 78 -12.56 11.14 11.72
N PRO A 79 -11.37 10.52 11.61
CA PRO A 79 -10.10 11.21 11.70
C PRO A 79 -9.87 12.06 10.46
N VAL A 80 -9.89 13.39 10.61
CA VAL A 80 -9.71 14.30 9.48
C VAL A 80 -8.27 14.19 8.97
N ALA A 81 -8.12 13.81 7.72
CA ALA A 81 -6.81 13.79 7.08
C ALA A 81 -6.53 15.18 6.49
N ASP A 82 -5.79 16.00 7.24
CA ASP A 82 -5.35 17.31 6.78
C ASP A 82 -4.22 17.23 5.74
N LEU A 83 -4.25 18.14 4.77
CA LEU A 83 -3.25 18.16 3.69
C LEU A 83 -1.83 18.30 4.23
N SER A 84 -1.62 19.13 5.25
CA SER A 84 -0.30 19.36 5.85
C SER A 84 0.29 18.07 6.41
N ILE A 85 -0.52 17.27 7.11
CA ILE A 85 -0.12 15.99 7.70
C ILE A 85 0.24 14.98 6.61
N ILE A 86 -0.67 14.75 5.66
CA ILE A 86 -0.45 13.77 4.59
C ILE A 86 0.71 14.19 3.68
N ALA A 87 0.82 15.49 3.35
CA ALA A 87 1.94 16.00 2.55
C ALA A 87 3.29 15.85 3.28
N ALA A 88 3.35 16.05 4.60
CA ALA A 88 4.56 15.83 5.37
C ALA A 88 4.99 14.36 5.38
N LEU A 89 4.04 13.43 5.55
CA LEU A 89 4.29 11.99 5.47
C LEU A 89 4.77 11.57 4.06
N TYR A 90 4.13 12.10 3.02
CA TYR A 90 4.51 11.88 1.63
C TYR A 90 5.93 12.41 1.34
N ALA A 91 6.24 13.61 1.83
CA ALA A 91 7.56 14.21 1.69
C ALA A 91 8.63 13.37 2.41
N ARG A 92 8.35 12.86 3.61
CA ARG A 92 9.26 11.96 4.33
C ARG A 92 9.56 10.70 3.54
N PHE A 93 8.54 10.02 3.03
CA PHE A 93 8.73 8.81 2.21
C PHE A 93 9.56 9.09 0.96
N THR A 94 9.15 10.07 0.16
CA THR A 94 9.84 10.37 -1.10
C THR A 94 11.26 10.90 -0.89
N ALA A 95 11.53 11.67 0.17
CA ALA A 95 12.88 12.10 0.52
C ALA A 95 13.77 10.92 0.93
N GLN A 96 13.25 9.99 1.74
CA GLN A 96 13.98 8.79 2.15
C GLN A 96 14.37 7.93 0.94
N ILE A 97 13.44 7.68 0.02
CA ILE A 97 13.70 6.86 -1.18
C ILE A 97 14.69 7.57 -2.11
N ARG A 98 14.44 8.84 -2.46
CA ARG A 98 15.29 9.60 -3.39
C ARG A 98 16.68 9.87 -2.84
N GLY A 99 16.82 10.02 -1.53
CA GLY A 99 18.12 10.20 -0.87
C GLY A 99 18.95 8.91 -0.82
N ALA A 100 18.30 7.74 -0.85
CA ALA A 100 18.97 6.45 -0.71
C ALA A 100 19.18 5.69 -2.04
N VAL A 101 18.45 6.06 -3.09
CA VAL A 101 18.50 5.44 -4.42
C VAL A 101 18.93 6.47 -5.46
N ASP A 102 20.21 6.43 -5.82
CA ASP A 102 20.76 7.23 -6.92
C ASP A 102 20.53 6.51 -8.25
N LEU A 103 19.59 7.02 -9.04
CA LEU A 103 19.22 6.44 -10.35
C LEU A 103 20.35 6.55 -11.38
N SER A 104 21.34 7.44 -11.21
CA SER A 104 22.46 7.56 -12.15
C SER A 104 23.38 6.34 -12.14
N LEU A 105 23.39 5.61 -11.01
CA LEU A 105 24.13 4.35 -10.85
C LEU A 105 23.44 3.15 -11.51
N TYR A 106 22.21 3.33 -11.99
CA TYR A 106 21.40 2.27 -12.60
C TYR A 106 20.78 2.76 -13.91
N PRO A 107 21.56 2.87 -15.01
CA PRO A 107 21.05 3.27 -16.31
C PRO A 107 19.88 2.39 -16.76
N ARG A 108 18.82 3.03 -17.27
CA ARG A 108 17.59 2.36 -17.71
C ARG A 108 17.56 2.24 -19.23
N GLU A 109 18.20 1.20 -19.74
CA GLU A 109 18.14 0.86 -21.16
C GLU A 109 16.70 0.56 -21.58
N GLY A 110 16.23 1.14 -22.69
CA GLY A 110 14.85 0.94 -23.16
C GLY A 110 13.76 1.49 -22.23
N GLY A 111 14.11 2.30 -21.22
CA GLY A 111 13.16 2.87 -20.26
C GLY A 111 12.64 1.88 -19.22
N VAL A 112 13.21 0.68 -19.11
CA VAL A 112 12.84 -0.34 -18.11
C VAL A 112 13.88 -0.42 -16.99
N SER A 113 13.51 -1.04 -15.89
CA SER A 113 14.32 -1.14 -14.67
C SER A 113 15.20 -2.40 -14.70
N SER A 114 16.37 -2.33 -14.06
CA SER A 114 17.25 -3.51 -13.88
C SER A 114 16.96 -4.23 -12.56
N ARG A 115 17.45 -5.48 -12.46
CA ARG A 115 17.32 -6.30 -11.25
C ARG A 115 18.05 -5.67 -10.07
N GLU A 116 19.22 -5.09 -10.33
CA GLU A 116 20.07 -4.42 -9.35
C GLU A 116 19.36 -3.19 -8.78
N LEU A 117 18.66 -2.42 -9.62
CA LEU A 117 17.86 -1.29 -9.19
C LEU A 117 16.67 -1.73 -8.31
N VAL A 118 15.92 -2.75 -8.72
CA VAL A 118 14.80 -3.30 -7.94
C VAL A 118 15.30 -3.83 -6.59
N LYS A 119 16.42 -4.57 -6.58
CA LYS A 119 17.04 -5.07 -5.35
C LYS A 119 17.52 -3.93 -4.46
N LYS A 120 18.09 -2.86 -5.03
CA LYS A 120 18.49 -1.66 -4.28
C LYS A 120 17.30 -1.01 -3.59
N VAL A 121 16.16 -0.86 -4.27
CA VAL A 121 14.93 -0.34 -3.66
C VAL A 121 14.43 -1.25 -2.53
N SER A 122 14.41 -2.57 -2.75
CA SER A 122 14.09 -3.56 -1.72
C SER A 122 15.01 -3.45 -0.49
N ASP A 123 16.32 -3.29 -0.69
CA ASP A 123 17.27 -3.11 0.41
C ASP A 123 17.04 -1.81 1.17
N VAL A 124 16.68 -0.72 0.51
CA VAL A 124 16.33 0.54 1.17
C VAL A 124 15.10 0.37 2.07
N ILE A 125 14.04 -0.27 1.58
CA ILE A 125 12.85 -0.55 2.39
C ILE A 125 13.21 -1.46 3.56
N TRP A 126 13.85 -2.60 3.30
CA TRP A 126 14.22 -3.59 4.31
C TRP A 126 15.09 -3.02 5.43
N ASN A 127 16.16 -2.29 5.07
CA ASN A 127 17.10 -1.72 6.04
C ASN A 127 16.50 -0.59 6.88
N SER A 128 15.35 -0.05 6.45
CA SER A 128 14.61 0.96 7.19
C SER A 128 13.67 0.36 8.24
N LEU A 129 13.42 -0.96 8.20
CA LEU A 129 12.54 -1.63 9.15
C LEU A 129 13.19 -1.82 10.52
N SER A 130 12.37 -1.74 11.57
CA SER A 130 12.76 -2.07 12.94
C SER A 130 13.35 -3.49 13.01
N ARG A 131 14.51 -3.63 13.68
CA ARG A 131 15.21 -4.93 13.79
C ARG A 131 14.39 -6.02 14.47
N SER A 132 13.52 -5.64 15.43
CA SER A 132 12.69 -6.57 16.18
C SER A 132 11.26 -6.05 16.30
N TYR A 133 10.32 -6.80 15.73
CA TYR A 133 8.87 -6.65 15.89
C TYR A 133 8.19 -7.92 15.36
N PHE A 134 6.97 -8.18 15.84
CA PHE A 134 6.14 -9.26 15.35
C PHE A 134 5.68 -8.97 13.91
N LYS A 135 6.12 -9.80 12.96
CA LYS A 135 5.84 -9.64 11.52
C LYS A 135 4.39 -9.87 11.15
N ASP A 136 3.67 -10.63 11.98
CA ASP A 136 2.26 -11.01 11.78
C ASP A 136 1.30 -10.07 12.53
N ARG A 137 1.77 -8.89 12.97
CA ARG A 137 0.91 -7.93 13.70
C ARG A 137 -0.08 -7.29 12.72
N ALA A 138 -1.30 -6.99 13.16
CA ALA A 138 -2.22 -6.16 12.39
C ALA A 138 -1.70 -4.71 12.24
N HIS A 139 -2.22 -3.99 11.24
CA HIS A 139 -2.00 -2.55 11.02
C HIS A 139 -0.55 -2.14 10.67
N ILE A 140 0.21 -3.07 10.08
CA ILE A 140 1.57 -2.82 9.60
C ILE A 140 1.72 -3.12 8.10
N GLN A 141 0.67 -2.97 7.32
CA GLN A 141 0.65 -3.22 5.87
C GLN A 141 0.86 -1.95 5.04
N SER A 142 0.62 -0.77 5.62
CA SER A 142 0.59 0.51 4.90
C SER A 142 1.89 1.32 5.02
N LEU A 143 2.10 2.26 4.08
CA LEU A 143 3.21 3.20 4.14
C LEU A 143 3.13 4.15 5.34
N PHE A 144 1.95 4.34 5.93
CA PHE A 144 1.81 5.08 7.19
C PHE A 144 2.57 4.36 8.31
N SER A 145 2.41 3.04 8.41
CA SER A 145 3.11 2.21 9.41
C SER A 145 4.62 2.18 9.15
N PHE A 146 5.03 2.17 7.88
CA PHE A 146 6.44 2.30 7.50
C PHE A 146 7.06 3.62 7.99
N ILE A 147 6.41 4.77 7.74
CA ILE A 147 6.95 6.09 8.07
C ILE A 147 6.88 6.42 9.56
N THR A 148 5.84 5.98 10.25
CA THR A 148 5.60 6.32 11.66
C THR A 148 6.16 5.29 12.63
N GLY A 149 6.16 4.01 12.25
CA GLY A 149 6.52 2.89 13.12
C GLY A 149 7.68 2.03 12.61
N THR A 150 8.21 2.28 11.41
CA THR A 150 9.25 1.47 10.73
C THR A 150 8.93 -0.02 10.72
N LYS A 151 7.66 -0.37 10.53
CA LYS A 151 7.18 -1.75 10.54
C LYS A 151 6.38 -2.00 9.26
N LEU A 152 6.64 -3.15 8.65
CA LEU A 152 5.85 -3.67 7.56
C LEU A 152 5.62 -5.17 7.75
N ASP A 153 4.49 -5.72 7.34
CA ASP A 153 4.38 -7.16 7.10
C ASP A 153 5.05 -7.54 5.75
N SER A 154 5.07 -8.83 5.42
CA SER A 154 5.75 -9.34 4.21
C SER A 154 5.21 -8.68 2.94
N SER A 155 3.88 -8.70 2.74
CA SER A 155 3.23 -8.14 1.56
C SER A 155 3.32 -6.61 1.50
N GLY A 156 3.28 -5.96 2.67
CA GLY A 156 3.48 -4.53 2.84
C GLY A 156 4.86 -4.08 2.37
N VAL A 157 5.91 -4.89 2.56
CA VAL A 157 7.24 -4.63 1.98
C VAL A 157 7.23 -4.68 0.46
N ALA A 158 6.61 -5.70 -0.14
CA ALA A 158 6.52 -5.81 -1.59
C ALA A 158 5.75 -4.61 -2.19
N PHE A 159 4.63 -4.24 -1.58
CA PHE A 159 3.88 -3.05 -1.96
C PHE A 159 4.69 -1.75 -1.80
N ALA A 160 5.43 -1.60 -0.68
CA ALA A 160 6.26 -0.42 -0.45
C ALA A 160 7.40 -0.29 -1.49
N VAL A 161 7.94 -1.42 -1.97
CA VAL A 161 8.90 -1.43 -3.07
C VAL A 161 8.26 -0.91 -4.37
N VAL A 162 7.06 -1.36 -4.71
CA VAL A 162 6.34 -0.88 -5.91
C VAL A 162 6.00 0.62 -5.79
N GLY A 163 5.52 1.08 -4.64
CA GLY A 163 5.26 2.50 -4.39
C GLY A 163 6.54 3.37 -4.46
N ALA A 164 7.66 2.87 -3.93
CA ALA A 164 8.96 3.53 -4.04
C ALA A 164 9.46 3.61 -5.50
N CYS A 165 9.33 2.51 -6.25
CA CYS A 165 9.63 2.45 -7.67
C CYS A 165 8.78 3.44 -8.48
N GLN A 166 7.47 3.51 -8.22
CA GLN A 166 6.60 4.50 -8.84
C GLN A 166 7.06 5.94 -8.52
N ALA A 167 7.42 6.24 -7.27
CA ALA A 167 7.89 7.56 -6.85
C ALA A 167 9.24 7.99 -7.47
N LEU A 168 10.03 7.00 -7.93
CA LEU A 168 11.27 7.16 -8.70
C LEU A 168 11.03 7.19 -10.22
N GLY A 169 9.79 7.02 -10.69
CA GLY A 169 9.45 7.00 -12.12
C GLY A 169 9.74 5.67 -12.82
N LEU A 170 9.82 4.57 -12.07
CA LEU A 170 10.05 3.22 -12.57
C LEU A 170 8.71 2.56 -12.93
N ARG A 171 8.14 2.99 -14.05
CA ARG A 171 6.78 2.61 -14.49
C ARG A 171 6.61 1.12 -14.77
N ASP A 172 7.69 0.40 -15.09
CA ASP A 172 7.67 -1.01 -15.46
C ASP A 172 7.62 -1.96 -14.25
N VAL A 173 7.89 -1.47 -13.04
CA VAL A 173 7.89 -2.30 -11.84
C VAL A 173 6.47 -2.42 -11.29
N HIS A 174 5.98 -3.64 -11.16
CA HIS A 174 4.61 -3.95 -10.75
C HIS A 174 4.55 -5.04 -9.69
N LEU A 175 3.49 -5.02 -8.90
CA LEU A 175 3.24 -6.05 -7.89
C LEU A 175 2.84 -7.37 -8.54
N ALA A 176 3.33 -8.47 -7.99
CA ALA A 176 2.88 -9.81 -8.32
C ALA A 176 2.40 -10.52 -7.06
N LEU A 177 1.26 -11.20 -7.16
CA LEU A 177 0.57 -11.80 -6.03
C LEU A 177 0.21 -13.26 -6.34
N SER A 178 0.59 -14.14 -5.42
CA SER A 178 -0.02 -15.45 -5.27
C SER A 178 -1.11 -15.39 -4.20
N GLU A 179 -1.61 -16.55 -3.77
CA GLU A 179 -2.57 -16.64 -2.66
C GLU A 179 -1.93 -16.43 -1.27
N ASP A 180 -0.60 -16.53 -1.13
CA ASP A 180 0.09 -16.46 0.18
C ASP A 180 1.45 -15.73 0.15
N HIS A 181 1.81 -15.11 -0.97
CA HIS A 181 3.10 -14.41 -1.13
C HIS A 181 3.06 -13.32 -2.20
N ALA A 182 3.96 -12.35 -2.05
CA ALA A 182 4.08 -11.18 -2.91
C ALA A 182 5.53 -10.93 -3.36
N TRP A 183 5.70 -10.54 -4.62
CA TRP A 183 6.99 -10.14 -5.19
C TRP A 183 6.75 -9.08 -6.29
N VAL A 184 7.75 -8.79 -7.13
CA VAL A 184 7.58 -7.84 -8.24
C VAL A 184 7.90 -8.43 -9.61
N VAL A 185 7.20 -7.93 -10.62
CA VAL A 185 7.58 -8.07 -12.03
C VAL A 185 8.14 -6.76 -12.57
N PHE A 186 9.07 -6.83 -13.53
CA PHE A 186 9.72 -5.65 -14.13
C PHE A 186 10.41 -6.00 -15.46
N GLY A 187 11.11 -5.01 -16.04
CA GLY A 187 11.95 -5.22 -17.23
C GLY A 187 11.16 -5.23 -18.53
N PRO A 188 11.78 -5.64 -19.66
CA PRO A 188 11.10 -5.73 -20.94
C PRO A 188 9.86 -6.61 -20.83
N ASN A 189 8.71 -6.09 -21.29
CA ASN A 189 7.39 -6.74 -21.25
C ASN A 189 6.92 -7.17 -19.84
N GLY A 190 7.59 -6.78 -18.75
CA GLY A 190 7.26 -7.25 -17.40
C GLY A 190 7.55 -8.74 -17.18
N GLU A 191 8.48 -9.33 -17.93
CA GLU A 191 8.79 -10.76 -17.87
C GLU A 191 9.74 -11.14 -16.73
N GLN A 192 10.53 -10.19 -16.22
CA GLN A 192 11.44 -10.46 -15.11
C GLN A 192 10.67 -10.52 -13.80
N THR A 193 11.11 -11.40 -12.90
CA THR A 193 10.59 -11.51 -11.53
C THR A 193 11.71 -11.27 -10.54
N ALA A 194 11.43 -10.60 -9.43
CA ALA A 194 12.36 -10.50 -8.30
C ALA A 194 11.62 -10.63 -6.99
N GLU A 195 12.10 -11.53 -6.14
CA GLU A 195 11.77 -11.53 -4.72
C GLU A 195 12.23 -10.22 -4.08
N VAL A 196 11.37 -9.60 -3.27
CA VAL A 196 11.66 -8.30 -2.63
C VAL A 196 11.33 -8.27 -1.14
N THR A 197 10.73 -9.36 -0.63
CA THR A 197 10.33 -9.53 0.75
C THR A 197 10.64 -10.96 1.22
N TRP A 198 10.32 -11.27 2.48
CA TRP A 198 10.44 -12.61 3.05
C TRP A 198 9.14 -13.39 2.86
N HIS A 199 9.19 -14.71 3.03
CA HIS A 199 8.01 -15.57 3.11
C HIS A 199 8.04 -16.42 4.37
N GLY A 200 6.91 -16.52 5.08
CA GLY A 200 6.80 -17.26 6.34
C GLY A 200 7.71 -16.75 7.46
N LYS A 201 8.16 -17.67 8.32
CA LYS A 201 8.98 -17.39 9.52
C LYS A 201 10.46 -17.80 9.38
N GLY A 202 10.87 -18.22 8.19
CA GLY A 202 12.20 -18.77 7.91
C GLY A 202 13.24 -17.72 7.50
N ASN A 203 14.52 -18.07 7.67
CA ASN A 203 15.68 -17.19 7.42
C ASN A 203 16.20 -17.18 5.96
N GLU A 204 15.54 -17.86 5.02
CA GLU A 204 15.98 -17.84 3.63
C GLU A 204 15.59 -16.53 2.94
N ASP A 205 16.51 -15.57 2.97
CA ASP A 205 16.43 -14.35 2.19
C ASP A 205 16.69 -14.68 0.70
N ARG A 206 15.60 -14.74 -0.08
CA ARG A 206 15.65 -14.93 -1.53
C ARG A 206 15.62 -13.61 -2.30
N ARG A 207 15.68 -12.44 -1.63
CA ARG A 207 15.50 -11.14 -2.28
C ARG A 207 16.50 -10.93 -3.43
N GLY A 208 15.99 -10.50 -4.57
CA GLY A 208 16.72 -10.33 -5.82
C GLY A 208 16.71 -11.55 -6.74
N GLN A 209 16.37 -12.75 -6.23
CA GLN A 209 16.26 -13.96 -7.05
C GLN A 209 14.95 -14.01 -7.85
N THR A 210 14.92 -14.82 -8.91
CA THR A 210 13.70 -15.09 -9.69
C THR A 210 12.80 -16.09 -8.96
N VAL A 211 11.50 -16.10 -9.29
CA VAL A 211 10.55 -17.11 -8.77
C VAL A 211 10.52 -18.42 -9.58
N ASN A 212 11.41 -18.58 -10.58
CA ASN A 212 11.36 -19.68 -11.55
C ASN A 212 11.49 -21.07 -10.91
N ALA A 213 12.32 -21.22 -9.88
CA ALA A 213 12.47 -22.50 -9.19
C ALA A 213 11.12 -22.96 -8.58
N GLY A 214 10.43 -22.04 -7.91
CA GLY A 214 9.11 -22.28 -7.31
C GLY A 214 8.01 -22.59 -8.33
N VAL A 215 8.07 -21.95 -9.50
CA VAL A 215 7.18 -22.25 -10.64
C VAL A 215 7.48 -23.64 -11.20
N ALA A 216 8.75 -23.99 -11.39
CA ALA A 216 9.19 -25.26 -11.97
C ALA A 216 8.86 -26.46 -11.08
N GLU A 217 8.98 -26.32 -9.76
CA GLU A 217 8.59 -27.35 -8.79
C GLU A 217 7.07 -27.47 -8.59
N ARG A 218 6.28 -26.62 -9.28
CA ARG A 218 4.81 -26.60 -9.23
C ARG A 218 4.26 -26.32 -7.83
N SER A 219 5.01 -25.56 -7.03
CA SER A 219 4.58 -25.15 -5.69
C SER A 219 3.33 -24.28 -5.76
N TRP A 220 2.41 -24.49 -4.82
CA TRP A 220 1.21 -23.67 -4.66
C TRP A 220 1.57 -22.19 -4.45
N LEU A 221 2.65 -21.94 -3.71
CA LEU A 221 3.16 -20.59 -3.41
C LEU A 221 3.39 -19.73 -4.65
N TYR A 222 3.71 -20.33 -5.80
CA TYR A 222 3.94 -19.63 -7.06
C TYR A 222 2.92 -19.98 -8.14
N LEU A 223 1.85 -20.70 -7.77
CA LEU A 223 0.69 -21.03 -8.59
C LEU A 223 1.02 -21.59 -9.98
N LYS A 224 2.13 -22.36 -10.10
CA LYS A 224 2.65 -22.85 -11.40
C LYS A 224 2.79 -21.73 -12.46
N GLY A 225 3.08 -20.50 -12.03
CA GLY A 225 3.21 -19.34 -12.91
C GLY A 225 1.90 -18.60 -13.22
N SER A 226 0.76 -19.07 -12.68
CA SER A 226 -0.57 -18.47 -12.85
C SER A 226 -0.93 -17.45 -11.75
N TYR A 227 0.10 -16.82 -11.18
CA TYR A 227 -0.06 -15.73 -10.22
C TYR A 227 -0.52 -14.45 -10.90
N MET A 228 -1.07 -13.54 -10.11
CA MET A 228 -1.51 -12.24 -10.59
C MET A 228 -0.30 -11.36 -10.90
N ARG A 229 -0.30 -10.72 -12.07
CA ARG A 229 0.60 -9.62 -12.43
C ARG A 229 -0.23 -8.35 -12.44
N CYS A 230 -0.13 -7.56 -11.39
CA CYS A 230 -0.96 -6.39 -11.21
C CYS A 230 -0.58 -5.29 -12.22
N ASP A 231 -1.57 -4.52 -12.67
CA ASP A 231 -1.34 -3.16 -13.11
C ASP A 231 -1.48 -2.18 -11.93
N ARG A 232 -1.36 -0.87 -12.19
CA ARG A 232 -1.50 0.15 -11.13
C ARG A 232 -2.86 0.15 -10.46
N LYS A 233 -3.93 -0.22 -11.16
CA LYS A 233 -5.30 -0.20 -10.64
C LYS A 233 -5.52 -1.42 -9.73
N MET A 234 -4.96 -2.57 -10.10
CA MET A 234 -4.92 -3.76 -9.25
C MET A 234 -4.04 -3.57 -8.01
N GLU A 235 -2.98 -2.78 -8.08
CA GLU A 235 -2.17 -2.38 -6.90
C GLU A 235 -2.97 -1.49 -5.94
N VAL A 236 -3.87 -0.66 -6.45
CA VAL A 236 -4.85 0.06 -5.61
C VAL A 236 -5.86 -0.92 -5.00
N ALA A 237 -6.36 -1.90 -5.76
CA ALA A 237 -7.22 -2.93 -5.20
C ALA A 237 -6.54 -3.73 -4.08
N PHE A 238 -5.25 -4.07 -4.25
CA PHE A 238 -4.47 -4.74 -3.22
C PHE A 238 -4.45 -3.96 -1.91
N MET A 239 -4.15 -2.65 -1.93
CA MET A 239 -4.10 -1.86 -0.69
C MET A 239 -5.48 -1.68 -0.05
N VAL A 240 -6.57 -1.77 -0.83
CA VAL A 240 -7.94 -1.74 -0.32
C VAL A 240 -8.29 -3.07 0.36
N CYS A 241 -7.98 -4.21 -0.27
CA CYS A 241 -8.11 -5.53 0.36
C CYS A 241 -7.26 -5.65 1.63
N ALA A 242 -6.10 -4.98 1.64
CA ALA A 242 -5.20 -4.99 2.79
C ALA A 242 -5.70 -4.13 3.97
N ILE A 243 -6.77 -3.34 3.83
CA ILE A 243 -7.39 -2.65 4.98
C ILE A 243 -7.76 -3.69 6.02
N ASN A 244 -7.37 -3.46 7.28
CA ASN A 244 -7.68 -4.36 8.39
C ASN A 244 -8.63 -3.66 9.37
N PRO A 245 -9.93 -4.02 9.37
CA PRO A 245 -10.91 -3.41 10.27
C PRO A 245 -10.79 -3.84 11.73
N SER A 246 -10.07 -4.92 12.04
CA SER A 246 -10.00 -5.49 13.40
C SER A 246 -9.38 -4.50 14.39
N ILE A 247 -10.07 -4.22 15.48
CA ILE A 247 -9.55 -3.46 16.63
C ILE A 247 -8.92 -4.43 17.63
N ASP A 248 -9.62 -5.53 17.88
CA ASP A 248 -9.20 -6.64 18.71
C ASP A 248 -9.85 -7.95 18.23
N LEU A 249 -9.65 -9.03 18.98
CA LEU A 249 -10.16 -10.37 18.63
C LEU A 249 -11.69 -10.48 18.54
N HIS A 250 -12.42 -9.49 19.02
CA HIS A 250 -13.88 -9.52 19.16
C HIS A 250 -14.59 -8.33 18.51
N THR A 251 -13.83 -7.37 17.99
CA THR A 251 -14.36 -6.06 17.58
C THR A 251 -13.70 -5.58 16.28
N ASP A 252 -14.54 -5.18 15.33
CA ASP A 252 -14.13 -4.50 14.10
C ASP A 252 -14.58 -3.03 14.10
N SER A 253 -13.86 -2.17 13.39
CA SER A 253 -14.30 -0.82 13.05
C SER A 253 -15.32 -0.87 11.91
N LEU A 254 -16.57 -0.51 12.23
CA LEU A 254 -17.64 -0.38 11.23
C LEU A 254 -17.30 0.69 10.17
N GLU A 255 -16.57 1.74 10.55
CA GLU A 255 -16.12 2.78 9.65
C GLU A 255 -15.12 2.25 8.60
N LEU A 256 -14.17 1.40 9.02
CA LEU A 256 -13.23 0.76 8.11
C LEU A 256 -13.88 -0.31 7.23
N LEU A 257 -14.81 -1.10 7.79
CA LEU A 257 -15.61 -2.04 7.00
C LEU A 257 -16.38 -1.30 5.90
N GLN A 258 -17.05 -0.19 6.23
CA GLN A 258 -17.79 0.61 5.27
C GLN A 258 -16.86 1.26 4.22
N LEU A 259 -15.70 1.79 4.64
CA LEU A 259 -14.72 2.36 3.73
C LEU A 259 -14.19 1.30 2.75
N GLN A 260 -13.74 0.15 3.26
CA GLN A 260 -13.25 -0.95 2.44
C GLN A 260 -14.31 -1.41 1.45
N GLN A 261 -15.55 -1.63 1.90
CA GLN A 261 -16.65 -2.04 1.05
C GLN A 261 -16.94 -1.04 -0.08
N LYS A 262 -17.03 0.27 0.24
CA LYS A 262 -17.27 1.31 -0.78
C LYS A 262 -16.13 1.42 -1.79
N LEU A 263 -14.88 1.28 -1.35
CA LEU A 263 -13.72 1.30 -2.24
C LEU A 263 -13.67 0.04 -3.14
N LEU A 264 -14.03 -1.13 -2.62
CA LEU A 264 -14.13 -2.35 -3.41
C LEU A 264 -15.25 -2.24 -4.46
N TRP A 265 -16.41 -1.68 -4.13
CA TRP A 265 -17.47 -1.40 -5.12
C TRP A 265 -17.03 -0.39 -6.18
N LEU A 266 -16.33 0.68 -5.79
CA LEU A 266 -15.75 1.62 -6.76
C LEU A 266 -14.79 0.91 -7.74
N LEU A 267 -13.92 0.03 -7.23
CA LEU A 267 -12.99 -0.74 -8.05
C LEU A 267 -13.73 -1.76 -8.94
N TYR A 268 -14.78 -2.38 -8.42
CA TYR A 268 -15.65 -3.30 -9.15
C TYR A 268 -16.31 -2.62 -10.33
N ASP A 269 -16.99 -1.49 -10.09
CA ASP A 269 -17.74 -0.74 -11.11
C ASP A 269 -16.81 -0.20 -12.22
N LEU A 270 -15.55 0.11 -11.88
CA LEU A 270 -14.52 0.52 -12.84
C LEU A 270 -13.84 -0.66 -13.56
N GLY A 271 -14.23 -1.90 -13.27
CA GLY A 271 -13.69 -3.12 -13.89
C GLY A 271 -12.29 -3.53 -13.40
N HIS A 272 -11.81 -2.94 -12.31
CA HIS A 272 -10.46 -3.18 -11.79
C HIS A 272 -10.32 -4.48 -10.98
N LEU A 273 -11.44 -5.14 -10.65
CA LEU A 273 -11.48 -6.43 -9.95
C LEU A 273 -11.64 -7.64 -10.87
N GLU A 274 -11.81 -7.45 -12.18
CA GLU A 274 -12.03 -8.52 -13.18
C GLU A 274 -10.96 -9.62 -13.12
N ARG A 275 -9.73 -9.25 -12.76
CA ARG A 275 -8.57 -10.16 -12.68
C ARG A 275 -8.07 -10.37 -11.26
N TYR A 276 -8.89 -10.08 -10.25
CA TYR A 276 -8.53 -10.18 -8.84
C TYR A 276 -9.54 -11.04 -8.05
N PRO A 277 -9.43 -12.38 -8.12
CA PRO A 277 -10.40 -13.28 -7.49
C PRO A 277 -10.54 -13.07 -5.97
N MET A 278 -9.44 -12.90 -5.24
CA MET A 278 -9.48 -12.70 -3.78
C MET A 278 -10.13 -11.37 -3.37
N ALA A 279 -10.22 -10.38 -4.25
CA ALA A 279 -10.91 -9.12 -3.96
C ALA A 279 -12.42 -9.22 -4.17
N LEU A 280 -12.89 -10.23 -4.89
CA LEU A 280 -14.31 -10.51 -5.13
C LEU A 280 -14.94 -11.39 -4.03
N GLY A 281 -14.12 -12.15 -3.30
CA GLY A 281 -14.54 -13.00 -2.19
C GLY A 281 -14.77 -12.21 -0.91
#